data_AF-A0A3Q3WPC2-F1
#
_entry.id   AF-A0A3Q3WPC2-F1
#
_cell.length_a   1.000
_cell.length_b   1.000
_cell.length_c   1.000
_cell.angle_alpha   90.00
_cell.angle_beta   90.00
_cell.angle_gamma   90.00
#
_symmetry.space_group_name_H-M   'P 1'
#
loop_
_entity.id
_entity.type
_entity.pdbx_description
1 polymer ?
#
loop_
_entity_poly.entity_id
_entity_poly.type
_entity_poly.pdbx_seq_one_letter_code
_entity_poly.pdbx_strand_id
1 'polypeptide(L)'
;SRREAEEPDAVSLNVPIIQQLYHWDCGLACSRMVLKYLHPVSDEDFETACWELKLTQSVWTIDLAYLMCHLGIRHCFCTQTLGVDKGFRNQSFYKKHFDTEEDRVNELFLKAESKGVVVKKWGVLHHHL
;
A
#
# COMPACT_ATOMS: atom_id res chain seq x y z
N SER A 1 -8.26 33.45 34.89
CA SER A 1 -7.28 32.55 34.27
C SER A 1 -7.99 31.29 33.82
N ARG A 2 -8.39 31.22 32.55
CA ARG A 2 -8.94 30.00 31.93
C ARG A 2 -7.75 29.14 31.55
N ARG A 3 -7.68 27.91 32.08
CA ARG A 3 -6.75 26.90 31.57
C ARG A 3 -7.29 26.45 30.22
N GLU A 4 -6.54 26.72 29.16
CA GLU A 4 -6.72 26.06 27.87
C GLU A 4 -6.44 24.57 28.08
N ALA A 5 -7.39 23.73 27.69
CA ALA A 5 -7.20 22.29 27.67
C ALA A 5 -6.39 21.98 26.40
N GLU A 6 -5.18 21.44 26.55
CA GLU A 6 -4.43 20.83 25.45
C GLU A 6 -5.28 19.70 24.87
N GLU A 7 -5.69 19.82 23.60
CA GLU A 7 -6.23 18.68 22.88
C GLU A 7 -5.11 17.65 22.68
N PRO A 8 -5.40 16.35 22.86
CA PRO A 8 -4.38 15.32 22.70
C PRO A 8 -3.90 15.26 21.25
N ASP A 9 -2.58 15.40 21.05
CA ASP A 9 -1.86 15.31 19.76
C ASP A 9 -1.98 13.95 19.03
N ALA A 10 -2.78 13.01 19.56
CA ALA A 10 -2.91 11.66 19.05
C ALA A 10 -4.37 11.21 18.94
N VAL A 11 -4.77 10.85 17.72
CA VAL A 11 -6.05 10.17 17.45
C VAL A 11 -5.78 8.66 17.40
N SER A 12 -6.44 7.91 18.31
CA SER A 12 -6.41 6.43 18.29
C SER A 12 -7.65 5.90 17.59
N LEU A 13 -7.47 5.25 16.45
CA LEU A 13 -8.56 4.61 15.71
C LEU A 13 -8.74 3.17 16.19
N ASN A 14 -9.98 2.75 16.47
CA ASN A 14 -10.30 1.37 16.80
C ASN A 14 -10.43 0.53 15.51
N VAL A 15 -9.28 0.19 14.91
CA VAL A 15 -9.20 -0.62 13.69
C VAL A 15 -9.22 -2.11 14.08
N PRO A 16 -10.08 -2.94 13.47
CA PRO A 16 -10.11 -4.38 13.77
C PRO A 16 -8.80 -5.05 13.37
N ILE A 17 -8.31 -5.95 14.22
CA ILE A 17 -7.08 -6.71 13.96
C ILE A 17 -7.41 -7.91 13.07
N ILE A 18 -6.71 -8.02 11.94
CA ILE A 18 -6.74 -9.18 11.06
C ILE A 18 -5.32 -9.72 10.95
N GLN A 19 -5.15 -10.99 11.33
CA GLN A 19 -3.86 -11.66 11.24
C GLN A 19 -3.60 -12.10 9.79
N GLN A 20 -2.38 -11.86 9.31
CA GLN A 20 -1.90 -12.43 8.04
C GLN A 20 -1.90 -13.96 8.11
N LEU A 21 -2.25 -14.64 7.02
CA LEU A 21 -2.32 -16.10 6.98
C LEU A 21 -1.03 -16.74 6.46
N TYR A 22 -0.26 -16.00 5.67
CA TYR A 22 0.97 -16.46 5.05
C TYR A 22 2.12 -15.49 5.35
N HIS A 23 3.32 -15.77 4.87
CA HIS A 23 4.47 -14.89 5.06
C HIS A 23 4.48 -13.70 4.09
N TRP A 24 3.59 -13.70 3.09
CA TRP A 24 3.60 -12.76 1.96
C TRP A 24 2.41 -11.80 1.94
N ASP A 25 1.35 -12.05 2.71
CA ASP A 25 0.05 -11.37 2.62
C ASP A 25 -0.14 -10.26 3.67
N CYS A 26 0.91 -9.83 4.37
CA CYS A 26 0.82 -8.81 5.41
C CYS A 26 0.20 -7.50 4.90
N GLY A 27 0.56 -7.08 3.68
CA GLY A 27 -0.03 -5.89 3.03
C GLY A 27 -1.52 -6.05 2.73
N LEU A 28 -1.97 -7.25 2.37
CA LEU A 28 -3.40 -7.55 2.14
C LEU A 28 -4.17 -7.58 3.47
N ALA A 29 -3.60 -8.18 4.52
CA ALA A 29 -4.18 -8.15 5.86
C ALA A 29 -4.33 -6.71 6.37
N CYS A 30 -3.29 -5.87 6.24
CA CYS A 30 -3.35 -4.44 6.56
C CYS A 30 -4.43 -3.71 5.75
N SER A 31 -4.53 -3.98 4.46
CA SER A 31 -5.55 -3.38 3.59
C SER A 31 -6.97 -3.74 4.03
N ARG A 32 -7.21 -5.01 4.38
CA ARG A 32 -8.50 -5.46 4.92
C ARG A 32 -8.85 -4.79 6.24
N MET A 33 -7.88 -4.59 7.14
CA MET A 33 -8.09 -3.85 8.38
C MET A 33 -8.56 -2.41 8.12
N VAL A 34 -7.89 -1.71 7.20
CA VAL A 34 -8.26 -0.34 6.80
C VAL A 34 -9.65 -0.30 6.16
N LEU A 35 -9.96 -1.24 5.26
CA LEU A 35 -11.27 -1.34 4.62
C LEU A 35 -12.39 -1.59 5.64
N LYS A 36 -12.21 -2.55 6.57
CA LYS A 36 -13.21 -2.79 7.62
C LYS A 36 -13.47 -1.56 8.49
N TYR A 37 -12.49 -0.66 8.64
CA TYR A 37 -12.65 0.56 9.40
C TYR A 37 -13.31 1.70 8.59
N LEU A 38 -12.88 1.94 7.35
CA LEU A 38 -13.29 3.11 6.56
C LEU A 38 -14.47 2.84 5.60
N HIS A 39 -14.46 1.67 4.96
CA HIS A 39 -15.37 1.33 3.87
C HIS A 39 -15.49 -0.20 3.81
N PRO A 40 -16.35 -0.80 4.65
CA PRO A 40 -16.45 -2.25 4.74
C PRO A 40 -16.80 -2.85 3.38
N VAL A 41 -15.92 -3.73 2.92
CA VAL A 41 -16.08 -4.55 1.72
C VAL A 41 -16.26 -6.00 2.17
N SER A 42 -17.08 -6.79 1.47
CA SER A 42 -17.24 -8.20 1.79
C SER A 42 -15.93 -8.97 1.51
N ASP A 43 -15.75 -10.11 2.16
CA ASP A 43 -14.56 -10.94 1.88
C ASP A 43 -14.56 -11.43 0.41
N GLU A 44 -15.75 -11.69 -0.17
CA GLU A 44 -15.92 -12.09 -1.58
C GLU A 44 -15.53 -10.96 -2.56
N ASP A 45 -15.95 -9.73 -2.30
CA ASP A 45 -15.59 -8.58 -3.14
C ASP A 45 -14.07 -8.29 -3.04
N PHE A 46 -13.48 -8.45 -1.85
CA PHE A 46 -12.04 -8.27 -1.65
C PHE A 46 -11.24 -9.33 -2.42
N GLU A 47 -11.65 -10.59 -2.34
CA GLU A 47 -11.02 -11.71 -3.06
C GLU A 47 -11.20 -11.56 -4.58
N THR A 48 -12.38 -11.16 -5.03
CA THR A 48 -12.66 -10.83 -6.44
C THR A 48 -11.74 -9.72 -6.94
N ALA A 49 -11.60 -8.62 -6.20
CA ALA A 49 -10.70 -7.53 -6.55
C ALA A 49 -9.23 -7.98 -6.63
N CYS A 50 -8.78 -8.82 -5.70
CA CYS A 50 -7.43 -9.39 -5.74
C CYS A 50 -7.22 -10.26 -6.99
N TRP A 51 -8.22 -11.05 -7.36
CA TRP A 51 -8.19 -11.92 -8.54
C TRP A 51 -8.21 -11.13 -9.85
N GLU A 52 -9.08 -10.13 -9.98
CA GLU A 52 -9.18 -9.29 -11.18
C GLU A 52 -7.90 -8.47 -11.43
N LEU A 53 -7.27 -8.00 -10.35
CA LEU A 53 -5.97 -7.34 -10.40
C LEU A 53 -4.79 -8.30 -10.59
N LYS A 54 -5.05 -9.61 -10.58
CA LYS A 54 -4.04 -10.67 -10.72
C LYS A 54 -2.92 -10.55 -9.69
N LEU A 55 -3.28 -10.23 -8.44
CA LEU A 55 -2.31 -10.13 -7.37
C LEU A 55 -1.62 -11.48 -7.15
N THR A 56 -0.31 -11.44 -6.95
CA THR A 56 0.52 -12.62 -6.75
C THR A 56 0.93 -12.75 -5.28
N GLN A 57 1.72 -13.76 -4.96
CA GLN A 57 2.35 -13.88 -3.64
C GLN A 57 3.54 -12.91 -3.44
N SER A 58 3.78 -11.99 -4.39
CA SER A 58 4.72 -10.88 -4.25
C SER A 58 3.96 -9.57 -4.30
N VAL A 59 3.36 -9.19 -3.17
CA VAL A 59 2.54 -7.98 -3.05
C VAL A 59 3.43 -6.78 -2.77
N TRP A 60 3.39 -5.78 -3.64
CA TRP A 60 4.07 -4.50 -3.48
C TRP A 60 3.10 -3.40 -3.06
N THR A 61 3.62 -2.30 -2.50
CA THR A 61 2.75 -1.18 -2.09
C THR A 61 1.95 -0.58 -3.25
N ILE A 62 2.50 -0.59 -4.47
CA ILE A 62 1.76 -0.17 -5.67
C ILE A 62 0.57 -1.10 -5.96
N ASP A 63 0.69 -2.41 -5.72
CA ASP A 63 -0.42 -3.37 -5.87
C ASP A 63 -1.57 -3.02 -4.91
N LEU A 64 -1.24 -2.65 -3.67
CA LEU A 64 -2.23 -2.21 -2.69
C LEU A 64 -2.89 -0.89 -3.10
N ALA A 65 -2.18 0.04 -3.73
CA ALA A 65 -2.78 1.27 -4.25
C ALA A 65 -3.77 0.97 -5.39
N TYR A 66 -3.44 0.03 -6.28
CA TYR A 66 -4.37 -0.47 -7.29
C TYR A 66 -5.59 -1.14 -6.67
N LEU A 67 -5.42 -1.95 -5.63
CA LEU A 67 -6.51 -2.57 -4.88
C LEU A 67 -7.44 -1.53 -4.25
N MET A 68 -6.88 -0.52 -3.58
CA MET A 68 -7.66 0.59 -3.01
C MET A 68 -8.41 1.36 -4.10
N CYS A 69 -7.77 1.62 -5.25
CA CYS A 69 -8.41 2.28 -6.38
C CYS A 69 -9.59 1.46 -6.93
N HIS A 70 -9.38 0.15 -7.11
CA HIS A 70 -10.37 -0.77 -7.65
C HIS A 70 -11.60 -0.89 -6.73
N LEU A 71 -11.39 -0.84 -5.41
CA LEU A 71 -12.45 -0.82 -4.40
C LEU A 71 -13.04 0.57 -4.14
N GLY A 72 -12.72 1.58 -4.97
CA GLY A 72 -13.30 2.93 -4.89
C GLY A 72 -12.78 3.78 -3.72
N ILE A 73 -11.69 3.38 -3.06
CA ILE A 73 -11.11 4.12 -1.94
C ILE A 73 -10.25 5.27 -2.46
N ARG A 74 -10.60 6.50 -2.06
CA ARG A 74 -9.76 7.68 -2.32
C ARG A 74 -8.48 7.59 -1.50
N HIS A 75 -7.33 7.60 -2.16
CA HIS A 75 -6.02 7.50 -1.53
C HIS A 75 -4.96 8.27 -2.33
N CYS A 76 -3.77 8.40 -1.75
CA CYS A 76 -2.58 8.94 -2.41
C CYS A 76 -1.39 8.06 -2.01
N PHE A 77 -0.76 7.40 -2.98
CA PHE A 77 0.44 6.62 -2.73
C PHE A 77 1.68 7.51 -2.82
N CYS A 78 2.28 7.80 -1.67
CA CYS A 78 3.53 8.55 -1.58
C CYS A 78 4.72 7.57 -1.55
N THR A 79 5.73 7.81 -2.39
CA THR A 79 6.93 6.96 -2.48
C THR A 79 8.21 7.78 -2.68
N GLN A 80 9.35 7.27 -2.24
CA GLN A 80 10.65 7.87 -2.53
C GLN A 80 11.13 7.54 -3.96
N THR A 81 10.75 6.36 -4.47
CA THR A 81 11.15 5.84 -5.78
C THR A 81 9.92 5.51 -6.61
N LEU A 82 9.89 5.97 -7.86
CA LEU A 82 8.89 5.56 -8.84
C LEU A 82 9.44 4.32 -9.55
N GLY A 83 8.84 3.16 -9.29
CA GLY A 83 9.36 1.87 -9.73
C GLY A 83 10.11 1.12 -8.63
N VAL A 84 10.78 0.04 -9.05
CA VAL A 84 11.63 -0.75 -8.15
C VAL A 84 12.96 -0.03 -7.92
N ASP A 85 13.36 0.07 -6.65
CA ASP A 85 14.71 0.49 -6.29
C ASP A 85 15.68 -0.68 -6.46
N LYS A 86 16.57 -0.56 -7.47
CA LYS A 86 17.59 -1.56 -7.81
C LYS A 86 18.58 -1.83 -6.69
N GLY A 87 18.70 -0.93 -5.70
CA GLY A 87 19.51 -1.15 -4.50
C GLY A 87 19.06 -2.35 -3.67
N PHE A 88 17.81 -2.79 -3.81
CA PHE A 88 17.24 -3.93 -3.08
C PHE A 88 17.49 -5.29 -3.76
N ARG A 89 18.09 -5.32 -4.95
CA ARG A 89 18.33 -6.55 -5.73
C ARG A 89 19.03 -7.67 -4.96
N ASN A 90 19.90 -7.30 -4.03
CA ASN A 90 20.70 -8.26 -3.25
C ASN A 90 20.01 -8.73 -1.95
N GLN A 91 18.84 -8.21 -1.60
CA GLN A 91 18.12 -8.66 -0.42
C GLN A 91 17.45 -10.01 -0.69
N SER A 92 17.57 -10.92 0.28
CA SER A 92 17.13 -12.31 0.16
C SER A 92 15.65 -12.46 -0.22
N PHE A 93 14.80 -11.52 0.23
CA PHE A 93 13.38 -11.47 -0.09
C PHE A 93 13.10 -11.32 -1.60
N TYR A 94 13.94 -10.55 -2.29
CA TYR A 94 13.74 -10.15 -3.69
C TYR A 94 14.49 -11.04 -4.69
N LYS A 95 15.49 -11.79 -4.21
CA LYS A 95 16.52 -12.45 -5.04
C LYS A 95 16.00 -13.52 -6.01
N LYS A 96 14.86 -14.15 -5.73
CA LYS A 96 14.37 -15.32 -6.50
C LYS A 96 13.55 -14.92 -7.75
N HIS A 97 12.96 -13.73 -7.75
CA HIS A 97 12.02 -13.26 -8.80
C HIS A 97 12.22 -11.80 -9.20
N PHE A 98 13.40 -11.22 -8.90
CA PHE A 98 13.62 -9.78 -9.02
C PHE A 98 13.34 -9.23 -10.41
N ASP A 99 13.90 -9.85 -11.46
CA ASP A 99 13.83 -9.27 -12.80
C ASP A 99 12.39 -9.27 -13.34
N THR A 100 11.60 -10.33 -13.09
CA THR A 100 10.18 -10.39 -13.49
C THR A 100 9.27 -9.48 -12.66
N GLU A 101 9.53 -9.37 -11.36
CA GLU A 101 8.79 -8.45 -10.49
C GLU A 101 9.17 -6.99 -10.76
N GLU A 102 10.42 -6.72 -11.16
CA GLU A 102 10.87 -5.39 -11.57
C GLU A 102 10.06 -4.86 -12.75
N ASP A 103 9.98 -5.64 -13.83
CA ASP A 103 9.22 -5.23 -15.02
C ASP A 103 7.75 -4.99 -14.70
N ARG A 104 7.12 -5.92 -13.95
CA ARG A 104 5.73 -5.83 -13.53
C ARG A 104 5.45 -4.58 -12.68
N VAL A 105 6.26 -4.34 -11.66
CA VAL A 105 6.09 -3.21 -10.74
C VAL A 105 6.34 -1.90 -11.47
N ASN A 106 7.37 -1.82 -12.30
CA ASN A 106 7.64 -0.63 -13.11
C ASN A 106 6.48 -0.34 -14.07
N GLU A 107 5.89 -1.36 -14.69
CA GLU A 107 4.71 -1.20 -15.53
C GLU A 107 3.50 -0.64 -14.76
N LEU A 108 3.27 -1.08 -13.52
CA LEU A 108 2.23 -0.53 -12.65
C LEU A 108 2.47 0.95 -12.36
N PHE A 109 3.71 1.35 -12.04
CA PHE A 109 4.03 2.76 -11.85
C PHE A 109 3.81 3.59 -13.13
N LEU A 110 4.18 3.06 -14.30
CA LEU A 110 4.00 3.73 -15.58
C LEU A 110 2.51 3.91 -15.94
N LYS A 111 1.65 2.95 -15.58
CA LYS A 111 0.22 2.97 -15.91
C LYS A 111 -0.66 3.61 -14.83
N ALA A 112 -0.11 3.91 -13.66
CA ALA A 112 -0.86 4.36 -12.48
C ALA A 112 -1.84 5.49 -12.78
N GLU A 113 -1.38 6.57 -13.39
CA GLU A 113 -2.21 7.74 -13.72
C GLU A 113 -3.38 7.36 -14.65
N SER A 114 -3.11 6.61 -15.73
CA SER A 114 -4.14 6.14 -16.67
C SER A 114 -5.17 5.20 -16.04
N LYS A 115 -4.85 4.62 -14.88
CA LYS A 115 -5.69 3.71 -14.10
C LYS A 115 -6.32 4.37 -12.89
N GLY A 116 -6.17 5.69 -12.72
CA GLY A 116 -6.74 6.44 -11.60
C GLY A 116 -5.98 6.29 -10.28
N VAL A 117 -4.81 5.64 -10.28
CA VAL A 117 -3.97 5.48 -9.10
C VAL A 117 -3.07 6.70 -8.94
N VAL A 118 -3.31 7.49 -7.89
CA VAL A 118 -2.54 8.70 -7.62
C VAL A 118 -1.23 8.34 -6.92
N VAL A 119 -0.12 8.51 -7.63
CA VAL A 119 1.23 8.28 -7.11
C VAL A 119 1.98 9.61 -7.02
N LYS A 120 2.58 9.89 -5.86
CA LYS A 120 3.43 11.07 -5.65
C LYS A 120 4.81 10.65 -5.21
N LYS A 121 5.84 11.15 -5.91
CA LYS A 121 7.20 11.06 -5.42
C LYS A 121 7.38 12.08 -4.30
N TRP A 122 7.69 11.63 -3.09
CA TRP A 122 7.96 12.49 -1.94
C TRP A 122 9.33 12.13 -1.37
N GLY A 123 10.29 13.04 -1.49
CA GLY A 123 11.59 12.91 -0.83
C GLY A 123 11.53 13.51 0.57
N VAL A 124 12.14 12.85 1.55
CA VAL A 124 12.44 13.52 2.81
C VAL A 124 13.45 14.62 2.47
N LEU A 125 13.06 15.89 2.59
CA LEU A 125 14.04 16.97 2.66
C LEU A 125 14.89 16.66 3.89
N HIS A 126 16.09 16.14 3.70
CA HIS A 126 17.09 16.14 4.75
C HIS A 126 17.38 17.62 5.05
N HIS A 127 16.67 18.16 6.04
CA HIS A 127 17.18 19.32 6.77
C HIS A 127 18.49 18.86 7.41
N HIS A 128 19.60 19.22 6.78
CA HIS A 128 20.89 19.20 7.43
C HIS A 128 20.81 20.14 8.63
N LEU A 129 20.68 19.56 9.83
CA LEU A 129 21.09 20.18 11.09
C LEU A 129 22.59 19.96 11.25
#